data_AF-A0A8T0DYM2-F1
#
_entry.id   AF-A0A8T0DYM2-F1
#
_cell.length_a   1.000
_cell.length_b   1.000
_cell.length_c   1.000
_cell.angle_alpha   90.00
_cell.angle_beta   90.00
_cell.angle_gamma   90.00
#
_symmetry.space_group_name_H-M   'P 1'
#
loop_
_entity.id
_entity.type
_entity.pdbx_description
1 polymer ?
#
loop_
_entity_poly.entity_id
_entity_poly.type
_entity_poly.pdbx_seq_one_letter_code
_entity_poly.pdbx_strand_id
1 'polypeptide(L)'
;VLSPSVGVNQSDPPSVIDCEVGGGDALTESLSFLPNMFDGKHFFVHVKNIPEDQERLIRRLIVAFSGNLHPYMHPDVQFVVTCSPWNEEFDNALNDNASLVFVRPDWIFACDQQAKWVPFQKYLVVG
;
A
#
# COMPACT_ATOMS: atom_id res chain seq x y z
N VAL A 1 20.46 -70.11 -42.66
CA VAL A 1 20.81 -68.73 -43.11
C VAL A 1 19.68 -67.81 -42.68
N LEU A 2 19.86 -67.07 -41.59
CA LEU A 2 18.89 -66.08 -41.11
C LEU A 2 19.56 -64.70 -41.13
N SER A 3 18.93 -63.76 -41.83
CA SER A 3 19.28 -62.34 -41.84
C SER A 3 18.76 -61.64 -40.56
N PRO A 4 19.35 -60.51 -40.16
CA PRO A 4 19.18 -59.93 -38.83
C PRO A 4 18.03 -58.91 -38.76
N SER A 5 17.30 -58.91 -37.64
CA SER A 5 16.36 -57.85 -37.29
C SER A 5 16.99 -56.85 -36.33
N VAL A 6 17.20 -55.65 -36.86
CA VAL A 6 17.18 -54.29 -36.27
C VAL A 6 17.17 -54.20 -34.74
N GLY A 7 18.23 -53.58 -34.21
CA GLY A 7 18.36 -53.19 -32.80
C GLY A 7 17.38 -52.08 -32.42
N VAL A 8 16.68 -52.29 -31.30
CA VAL A 8 15.87 -51.28 -30.63
C VAL A 8 16.80 -50.51 -29.68
N ASN A 9 17.15 -49.28 -30.04
CA ASN A 9 17.79 -48.36 -29.10
C ASN A 9 16.77 -48.01 -28.02
N GLN A 10 17.04 -48.43 -26.78
CA GLN A 10 16.42 -47.89 -25.59
C GLN A 10 16.91 -46.45 -25.42
N SER A 11 16.01 -45.50 -25.61
CA SER A 11 16.18 -44.13 -25.12
C SER A 11 15.37 -44.02 -23.84
N ASP A 12 16.08 -43.82 -22.72
CA ASP A 12 15.51 -43.56 -21.41
C ASP A 12 14.47 -42.43 -21.45
N PRO A 13 13.38 -42.49 -20.65
CA PRO A 13 12.50 -41.35 -20.49
C PRO A 13 13.25 -40.19 -19.81
N PRO A 14 12.97 -38.93 -20.17
CA PRO A 14 13.57 -37.79 -19.50
C PRO A 14 13.20 -37.83 -18.01
N SER A 15 14.22 -37.63 -17.18
CA SER A 15 14.14 -37.50 -15.73
C SER A 15 12.97 -36.60 -15.37
N VAL A 16 12.05 -37.12 -14.56
CA VAL A 16 11.04 -36.31 -13.90
C VAL A 16 11.80 -35.26 -13.09
N ILE A 17 11.73 -34.01 -13.54
CA ILE A 17 12.16 -32.86 -12.77
C ILE A 17 11.07 -32.73 -11.70
N ASP A 18 11.36 -33.19 -10.49
CA ASP A 18 10.56 -32.83 -9.33
C ASP A 18 10.75 -31.34 -9.13
N CYS A 19 9.78 -30.54 -9.58
CA CYS A 19 9.72 -29.13 -9.29
C CYS A 19 9.29 -28.96 -7.83
N GLU A 20 10.17 -29.27 -6.89
CA GLU A 20 10.08 -28.71 -5.54
C GLU A 20 10.59 -27.26 -5.61
N VAL A 21 9.69 -26.34 -5.97
CA VAL A 21 9.86 -24.92 -5.64
C VAL A 21 8.83 -24.60 -4.57
N GLY A 22 9.25 -24.84 -3.32
CA GLY A 22 8.72 -24.16 -2.15
C GLY A 22 9.02 -22.66 -2.29
N GLY A 23 8.16 -21.96 -3.02
CA GLY A 23 8.21 -20.51 -3.23
C GLY A 23 7.10 -19.81 -2.47
N GLY A 24 6.96 -20.09 -1.17
CA GLY A 24 5.93 -19.50 -0.32
C GLY A 24 6.37 -18.26 0.45
N ASP A 25 7.67 -18.07 0.67
CA ASP A 25 8.09 -17.33 1.87
C ASP A 25 8.96 -16.08 1.63
N ALA A 26 9.53 -15.91 0.43
CA ALA A 26 10.46 -14.80 0.16
C ALA A 26 9.78 -13.41 0.04
N LEU A 27 8.52 -13.37 -0.42
CA LEU A 27 7.74 -12.12 -0.44
C LEU A 27 7.24 -11.75 0.95
N THR A 28 6.92 -12.74 1.78
CA THR A 28 6.51 -12.55 3.17
C THR A 28 7.68 -12.09 4.03
N GLU A 29 8.89 -12.62 3.82
CA GLU A 29 10.09 -12.22 4.58
C GLU A 29 10.59 -10.81 4.22
N SER A 30 10.35 -10.32 3.00
CA SER A 30 10.66 -8.94 2.59
C SER A 30 9.63 -7.89 3.04
N LEU A 31 8.37 -8.28 3.28
CA LEU A 31 7.37 -7.41 3.90
C LEU A 31 7.64 -7.16 5.39
N SER A 32 8.43 -8.02 6.06
CA SER A 32 8.84 -7.88 7.46
C SER A 32 9.65 -6.62 7.78
N PHE A 33 10.08 -5.84 6.78
CA PHE A 33 10.96 -4.68 6.96
C PHE A 33 10.25 -3.31 6.86
N LEU A 34 8.99 -3.25 6.41
CA LEU A 34 8.30 -1.97 6.31
C LEU A 34 7.77 -1.52 7.68
N PRO A 35 8.01 -0.26 8.09
CA PRO A 35 7.47 0.24 9.34
C PRO A 35 5.94 0.25 9.31
N ASN A 36 5.30 -0.16 10.39
CA ASN A 36 3.85 -0.17 10.55
C ASN A 36 3.33 1.09 11.28
N MET A 37 3.94 2.25 11.01
CA MET A 37 3.66 3.48 11.77
C MET A 37 2.23 4.00 11.64
N PHE A 38 1.47 3.52 10.65
CA PHE A 38 0.06 3.83 10.45
C PHE A 38 -0.88 2.71 10.89
N ASP A 39 -0.39 1.73 11.64
CA ASP A 39 -1.21 0.64 12.15
C ASP A 39 -2.40 1.15 13.00
N GLY A 40 -3.57 0.60 12.68
CA GLY A 40 -4.85 1.01 13.25
C GLY A 40 -5.25 2.46 12.97
N LYS A 41 -4.64 3.14 11.99
CA LYS A 41 -5.00 4.51 11.59
C LYS A 41 -5.80 4.49 10.30
N HIS A 42 -6.79 5.37 10.20
CA HIS A 42 -7.78 5.38 9.12
C HIS A 42 -7.69 6.67 8.32
N PHE A 43 -7.50 6.54 7.00
CA PHE A 43 -7.21 7.64 6.09
C PHE A 43 -8.23 7.74 4.97
N PHE A 44 -8.50 8.96 4.54
CA PHE A 44 -9.16 9.27 3.27
C PHE A 44 -8.29 10.27 2.50
N VAL A 45 -8.11 10.05 1.19
CA VAL A 45 -7.38 10.98 0.31
C VAL A 45 -8.39 11.82 -0.45
N HIS A 46 -8.49 13.09 -0.09
CA HIS A 46 -9.32 14.06 -0.80
C HIS A 46 -8.55 14.57 -2.04
N VAL A 47 -8.78 13.90 -3.17
CA VAL A 47 -8.01 14.02 -4.43
C VAL A 47 -8.03 15.40 -5.08
N LYS A 48 -8.96 16.28 -4.69
CA LYS A 48 -9.08 17.64 -5.23
C LYS A 48 -7.77 18.42 -5.01
N ASN A 49 -7.22 18.95 -6.11
CA ASN A 49 -5.94 19.66 -6.17
C ASN A 49 -4.69 18.82 -5.88
N ILE A 50 -4.77 17.48 -6.00
CA ILE A 50 -3.62 16.58 -5.90
C ILE A 50 -3.28 16.05 -7.31
N PRO A 51 -2.03 16.23 -7.80
CA PRO A 51 -1.57 15.57 -9.02
C PRO A 51 -1.69 14.04 -8.93
N GLU A 52 -2.00 13.37 -10.05
CA GLU A 52 -2.29 11.92 -10.07
C GLU A 52 -1.10 11.06 -9.59
N ASP A 53 0.12 11.41 -9.97
CA ASP A 53 1.35 10.77 -9.52
C ASP A 53 1.56 10.92 -8.02
N GLN A 54 1.30 12.11 -7.49
CA GLN A 54 1.36 12.40 -6.06
C GLN A 54 0.26 11.63 -5.29
N GLU A 55 -0.96 11.57 -5.82
CA GLU A 55 -2.06 10.80 -5.23
C GLU A 55 -1.70 9.31 -5.13
N ARG A 56 -1.21 8.72 -6.22
CA ARG A 56 -0.77 7.32 -6.26
C ARG A 56 0.31 7.04 -5.22
N LEU A 57 1.27 7.95 -5.07
CA LEU A 57 2.32 7.82 -4.07
C LEU A 57 1.76 7.89 -2.64
N ILE A 58 0.89 8.84 -2.33
CA ILE A 58 0.26 8.98 -1.00
C ILE A 58 -0.47 7.69 -0.64
N ARG A 59 -1.32 7.17 -1.54
CA ARG A 59 -2.07 5.92 -1.30
C ARG A 59 -1.14 4.73 -1.07
N ARG A 60 -0.09 4.62 -1.89
CA ARG A 60 0.92 3.57 -1.75
C ARG A 60 1.60 3.62 -0.39
N LEU A 61 2.02 4.79 0.06
CA LEU A 61 2.70 4.97 1.36
C LEU A 61 1.78 4.66 2.54
N ILE A 62 0.52 5.10 2.49
CA ILE A 62 -0.47 4.79 3.54
C ILE A 62 -0.60 3.27 3.70
N VAL A 63 -0.82 2.55 2.61
CA VAL A 63 -0.97 1.08 2.64
C VAL A 63 0.33 0.38 3.02
N ALA A 64 1.46 0.84 2.47
CA ALA A 64 2.79 0.26 2.76
C ALA A 64 3.15 0.33 4.25
N PHE A 65 2.66 1.35 4.96
CA PHE A 65 2.89 1.53 6.39
C PHE A 65 1.74 1.05 7.29
N SER A 66 0.91 0.13 6.77
CA SER A 66 -0.20 -0.52 7.48
C SER A 66 -1.39 0.41 7.83
N GLY A 67 -1.58 1.50 7.09
CA GLY A 67 -2.74 2.37 7.22
C GLY A 67 -3.98 1.84 6.51
N ASN A 68 -5.16 2.06 7.10
CA ASN A 68 -6.44 1.72 6.51
C ASN A 68 -6.91 2.84 5.58
N LEU A 69 -6.81 2.64 4.27
CA LEU A 69 -7.23 3.62 3.27
C LEU A 69 -8.69 3.40 2.85
N HIS A 70 -9.54 4.39 3.13
CA HIS A 70 -10.96 4.35 2.77
C HIS A 70 -11.19 4.94 1.37
N PRO A 71 -12.05 4.33 0.54
CA PRO A 71 -12.39 4.84 -0.79
C PRO A 71 -13.29 6.09 -0.73
N TYR A 72 -14.01 6.27 0.38
CA TYR A 72 -14.92 7.38 0.65
C TYR A 72 -14.72 7.85 2.09
N MET A 73 -15.30 9.00 2.45
CA MET A 73 -15.29 9.50 3.82
C MET A 73 -16.19 8.64 4.72
N HIS A 74 -15.60 7.63 5.35
CA HIS A 74 -16.25 6.69 6.26
C HIS A 74 -16.24 7.23 7.71
N PRO A 75 -17.21 6.86 8.59
CA PRO A 75 -17.20 7.26 10.00
C PRO A 75 -15.91 6.95 10.76
N ASP A 76 -15.21 5.88 10.36
CA ASP A 76 -13.94 5.48 11.00
C ASP A 76 -12.74 6.32 10.54
N VAL A 77 -12.88 7.15 9.50
CA VAL A 77 -11.78 8.00 9.02
C VAL A 77 -11.33 8.93 10.13
N GLN A 78 -10.02 8.99 10.35
CA GLN A 78 -9.37 9.87 11.32
C GLN A 78 -8.60 10.98 10.62
N PHE A 79 -7.94 10.66 9.49
CA PHE A 79 -7.10 11.59 8.76
C PHE A 79 -7.59 11.82 7.34
N VAL A 80 -7.77 13.07 6.97
CA VAL A 80 -8.11 13.51 5.63
C VAL A 80 -6.87 14.16 5.02
N VAL A 81 -6.27 13.50 4.03
CA VAL A 81 -5.08 14.01 3.33
C VAL A 81 -5.52 14.87 2.15
N THR A 82 -5.13 16.15 2.13
CA THR A 82 -5.60 17.10 1.11
C THR A 82 -4.66 18.25 0.77
N CYS A 83 -4.59 18.62 -0.51
CA CYS A 83 -3.98 19.87 -0.99
C CYS A 83 -4.95 21.06 -0.99
N SER A 84 -6.25 20.82 -0.79
CA SER A 84 -7.24 21.90 -0.83
C SER A 84 -7.12 22.83 0.39
N PRO A 85 -7.33 24.15 0.23
CA PRO A 85 -7.52 25.03 1.38
C PRO A 85 -8.79 24.63 2.16
N TRP A 86 -8.92 25.15 3.38
CA TRP A 86 -10.16 24.99 4.14
C TRP A 86 -11.36 25.50 3.32
N ASN A 87 -12.48 24.77 3.39
CA ASN A 87 -13.67 25.02 2.61
C ASN A 87 -14.90 24.38 3.27
N GLU A 88 -16.09 24.72 2.78
CA GLU A 88 -17.38 24.27 3.33
C GLU A 88 -17.54 22.74 3.36
N GLU A 89 -16.88 21.99 2.46
CA GLU A 89 -16.92 20.52 2.49
C GLU A 89 -16.28 19.98 3.77
N PHE A 90 -15.26 20.66 4.30
CA PHE A 90 -14.58 20.27 5.55
C PHE A 90 -15.41 20.64 6.78
N ASP A 91 -16.07 21.80 6.77
CA ASP A 91 -17.02 22.17 7.83
C ASP A 91 -18.18 21.16 7.91
N ASN A 92 -18.73 20.78 6.76
CA ASN A 92 -19.78 19.77 6.68
C ASN A 92 -19.30 18.39 7.17
N ALA A 93 -18.09 17.97 6.76
CA ALA A 93 -17.51 16.72 7.24
C ALA A 93 -17.30 16.72 8.76
N LEU A 94 -16.94 17.86 9.37
CA LEU A 94 -16.79 17.99 10.82
C LEU A 94 -18.13 18.00 11.57
N ASN A 95 -19.21 18.45 10.94
CA ASN A 95 -20.55 18.32 11.52
C ASN A 95 -20.95 16.84 11.67
N ASP A 96 -20.55 15.99 10.72
CA ASP A 96 -20.82 14.55 10.76
C ASP A 96 -19.81 13.79 11.64
N ASN A 97 -18.54 14.18 11.61
CA ASN A 97 -17.46 13.60 12.40
C ASN A 97 -16.48 14.68 12.89
N ALA A 98 -16.74 15.19 14.09
CA ALA A 98 -15.93 16.24 14.72
C ALA A 98 -14.50 15.81 15.10
N SER A 99 -14.17 14.52 14.97
CA SER A 99 -12.82 13.99 15.27
C SER A 99 -11.88 13.98 14.07
N LEU A 100 -12.36 14.36 12.88
CA LEU A 100 -11.54 14.39 11.67
C LEU A 100 -10.37 15.35 11.81
N VAL A 101 -9.21 14.90 11.31
CA VAL A 101 -7.99 15.69 11.24
C VAL A 101 -7.62 15.90 9.78
N PHE A 102 -7.59 17.16 9.34
CA PHE A 102 -7.22 17.52 7.97
C PHE A 102 -5.72 17.84 7.91
N VAL A 103 -4.98 17.14 7.04
CA VAL A 103 -3.52 17.23 6.93
C VAL A 103 -3.07 17.40 5.48
N ARG A 104 -1.92 18.06 5.30
CA ARG A 104 -1.21 18.16 4.03
C ARG A 104 -0.52 16.84 3.65
N PRO A 105 -0.40 16.51 2.36
CA PRO A 105 0.40 15.35 1.89
C PRO A 105 1.82 15.31 2.41
N ASP A 106 2.43 16.47 2.67
CA ASP A 106 3.79 16.59 3.21
C ASP A 106 3.99 15.81 4.51
N TRP A 107 2.92 15.60 5.29
CA TRP A 107 2.98 14.75 6.47
C TRP A 107 3.28 13.28 6.14
N ILE A 108 2.61 12.73 5.12
CA ILE A 108 2.83 11.36 4.67
C ILE A 108 4.25 11.19 4.15
N PHE A 109 4.75 12.17 3.38
CA PHE A 109 6.13 12.16 2.88
C PHE A 109 7.17 12.32 3.99
N ALA A 110 6.88 13.10 5.03
CA ALA A 110 7.77 13.22 6.17
C ALA A 110 7.83 11.94 7.01
N CYS A 111 6.71 11.21 7.13
CA CYS A 111 6.66 9.90 7.76
C CYS A 111 7.49 8.87 6.97
N ASP A 112 7.37 8.85 5.65
CA ASP A 112 8.19 8.03 4.73
C ASP A 112 9.69 8.34 4.87
N GLN A 113 10.06 9.61 4.73
CA GLN A 113 11.46 10.06 4.81
C GLN A 113 12.14 9.69 6.15
N GLN A 114 11.38 9.69 7.24
CA GLN A 114 11.91 9.39 8.58
C GLN A 114 11.66 7.94 9.00
N ALA A 115 10.96 7.15 8.18
CA ALA A 115 10.52 5.79 8.50
C ALA A 115 9.84 5.67 9.88
N LYS A 116 9.07 6.68 10.30
CA LYS A 116 8.41 6.72 11.63
C LYS A 116 7.21 7.66 11.67
N TRP A 117 6.38 7.52 12.71
CA TRP A 117 5.32 8.47 13.01
C TRP A 117 5.90 9.86 13.33
N VAL A 118 5.55 10.85 12.52
CA VAL A 118 5.90 12.26 12.73
C VAL A 118 4.69 12.99 13.30
N PRO A 119 4.86 13.92 14.27
CA PRO A 119 3.76 14.77 14.73
C PRO A 119 3.11 15.55 13.58
N PHE A 120 1.79 15.45 13.44
CA PHE A 120 1.04 15.99 12.31
C PHE A 120 0.73 17.49 12.44
N GLN A 121 0.89 18.09 13.62
CA GLN A 121 0.38 19.43 13.96
C GLN A 121 0.85 20.52 13.00
N LYS A 122 2.11 20.47 12.54
CA LYS A 122 2.66 21.45 11.59
C LYS A 122 2.15 21.29 10.15
N TYR A 123 1.45 20.20 9.87
CA TYR A 123 0.89 19.88 8.56
C TYR A 123 -0.63 20.00 8.55
N LEU A 124 -1.24 20.49 9.63
CA LEU A 124 -2.67 20.70 9.69
C LEU A 124 -3.11 21.69 8.61
N VAL A 125 -4.25 21.40 8.00
CA VAL A 125 -4.97 22.39 7.20
C VAL A 125 -5.76 23.25 8.17
N VAL A 126 -5.36 24.51 8.29
CA VAL A 126 -6.06 25.50 9.13
C VAL A 126 -7.06 26.28 8.28
N GLY A 127 -8.24 26.53 8.86
CA GLY A 127 -9.26 27.46 8.35
C GLY A 127 -9.08 28.85 8.91
#